data_AF-A0A0E9XJL5-F1
#
_entry.id   AF-A0A0E9XJL5-F1
#
_cell.length_a   1.000
_cell.length_b   1.000
_cell.length_c   1.000
_cell.angle_alpha   90.00
_cell.angle_beta   90.00
_cell.angle_gamma   90.00
#
_symmetry.space_group_name_H-M   'P 1'
#
loop_
_entity.id
_entity.type
_entity.pdbx_description
1 polymer ?
#
loop_
_entity_poly.entity_id
_entity_poly.type
_entity_poly.pdbx_seq_one_letter_code
_entity_poly.pdbx_strand_id
1 'polypeptide(L)'
;METMEVMEVMEVSDQSVVTRVANLPLVSSTYDMVCNVYTNTKDSHPYIRSVCEVAEMGVKTISSVALTSAMPIIGKLEPQIAMANDLACKGLDKIEKTLPILHQPSEQIVASAKDAVTGAKKP
;
A
#
# COMPACT_ATOMS: atom_id res chain seq x y z
N MET A 1 -12.78 3.73 -7.36
CA MET A 1 -11.37 3.41 -7.07
C MET A 1 -11.37 2.17 -6.19
N GLU A 2 -12.07 1.11 -6.60
CA GLU A 2 -11.42 -0.01 -7.31
C GLU A 2 -9.98 -0.14 -6.87
N THR A 3 -9.84 -0.72 -5.67
CA THR A 3 -8.83 -1.71 -5.32
C THR A 3 -7.70 -1.75 -6.33
N MET A 4 -6.63 -1.01 -6.03
CA MET A 4 -5.24 -1.41 -6.23
C MET A 4 -5.00 -2.56 -7.22
N GLU A 5 -5.42 -2.40 -8.49
CA GLU A 5 -5.03 -3.23 -9.63
C GLU A 5 -3.60 -2.86 -10.10
N VAL A 6 -2.75 -2.47 -9.15
CA VAL A 6 -1.31 -2.36 -9.36
C VAL A 6 -0.55 -3.48 -8.66
N MET A 7 -1.27 -4.52 -8.21
CA MET A 7 -0.64 -5.75 -7.73
C MET A 7 -1.59 -6.95 -7.78
N GLU A 8 -2.32 -7.16 -8.89
CA GLU A 8 -3.00 -8.45 -9.07
C GLU A 8 -2.07 -9.45 -9.77
N VAL A 9 -1.66 -10.42 -8.95
CA VAL A 9 -1.18 -11.76 -9.28
C VAL A 9 0.30 -11.92 -9.67
N MET A 10 1.20 -11.65 -8.74
CA MET A 10 2.12 -12.74 -8.35
C MET A 10 1.26 -13.77 -7.61
N GLU A 11 1.59 -15.06 -7.59
CA GLU A 11 1.04 -15.95 -6.55
C GLU A 11 1.46 -15.37 -5.19
N VAL A 12 0.65 -14.45 -4.68
CA VAL A 12 0.77 -13.89 -3.36
C VAL A 12 0.19 -14.99 -2.49
N SER A 13 1.05 -15.90 -2.09
CA SER A 13 0.89 -16.50 -0.77
C SER A 13 0.52 -15.38 0.19
N ASP A 14 -0.51 -15.56 1.01
CA ASP A 14 -0.94 -14.62 2.07
C ASP A 14 0.20 -14.16 3.00
N GLN A 15 1.41 -14.70 2.82
CA GLN A 15 2.64 -14.44 3.55
C GLN A 15 3.69 -13.65 2.76
N SER A 16 3.36 -13.01 1.63
CA SER A 16 4.32 -12.11 0.97
C SER A 16 4.59 -10.87 1.84
N VAL A 17 5.86 -10.46 1.94
CA VAL A 17 6.26 -9.28 2.71
C VAL A 17 5.57 -8.02 2.18
N VAL A 18 5.36 -7.93 0.87
CA VAL A 18 4.72 -6.77 0.24
C VAL A 18 3.26 -6.67 0.66
N THR A 19 2.55 -7.80 0.61
CA THR A 19 1.16 -7.89 1.04
C THR A 19 1.00 -7.60 2.53
N ARG A 20 1.90 -8.13 3.37
CA ARG A 20 1.91 -7.80 4.79
C ARG A 20 2.09 -6.30 5.04
N VAL A 21 3.07 -5.68 4.39
CA VAL A 21 3.32 -4.23 4.54
C VAL A 21 2.13 -3.40 4.07
N ALA A 22 1.56 -3.73 2.91
CA ALA A 22 0.40 -3.02 2.37
C ALA A 22 -0.82 -3.12 3.31
N ASN A 23 -0.96 -4.23 4.02
CA ASN A 23 -2.06 -4.48 4.95
C ASN A 23 -1.79 -4.00 6.39
N LEU A 24 -0.61 -3.44 6.69
CA LEU A 24 -0.38 -2.84 8.01
C LEU A 24 -1.37 -1.69 8.23
N PRO A 25 -2.11 -1.64 9.35
CA PRO A 25 -3.14 -0.63 9.60
C PRO A 25 -2.70 0.82 9.37
N LEU A 26 -1.48 1.17 9.77
CA LEU A 26 -0.97 2.52 9.53
C LEU A 26 -0.73 2.80 8.03
N VAL A 27 -0.18 1.82 7.32
CA VAL A 27 0.16 1.93 5.90
C VAL A 27 -1.11 2.00 5.05
N SER A 28 -2.05 1.08 5.27
CA SER A 28 -3.32 1.03 4.53
C SER A 28 -4.16 2.29 4.77
N SER A 29 -4.33 2.73 6.02
CA SER A 29 -5.07 3.97 6.32
C SER A 29 -4.41 5.22 5.71
N THR A 30 -3.07 5.30 5.71
CA THR A 30 -2.36 6.41 5.05
C THR A 30 -2.57 6.37 3.53
N TYR A 31 -2.48 5.18 2.94
CA TYR A 31 -2.73 4.98 1.51
C TYR A 31 -4.14 5.41 1.13
N ASP A 32 -5.15 4.92 1.85
CA ASP A 32 -6.56 5.27 1.63
C ASP A 32 -6.80 6.77 1.75
N MET A 33 -6.20 7.42 2.75
CA MET A 33 -6.31 8.87 2.92
C MET A 33 -5.76 9.63 1.70
N VAL A 34 -4.57 9.26 1.22
CA VAL A 34 -3.94 9.90 0.06
C VAL A 34 -4.73 9.61 -1.22
N CYS A 35 -5.17 8.37 -1.43
CA CYS A 35 -5.99 7.97 -2.56
C CYS A 35 -7.34 8.68 -2.58
N ASN A 36 -7.97 8.86 -1.42
CA ASN A 36 -9.21 9.61 -1.29
C ASN A 36 -9.01 11.08 -1.63
N VAL A 37 -7.95 11.74 -1.12
CA VAL A 37 -7.64 13.13 -1.46
C VAL A 37 -7.38 13.29 -2.95
N TYR A 38 -6.63 12.37 -3.55
CA TYR A 38 -6.38 12.34 -4.99
C TYR A 38 -7.68 12.18 -5.78
N THR A 39 -8.52 11.21 -5.44
CA THR A 39 -9.79 10.93 -6.13
C THR A 39 -10.73 12.12 -6.06
N ASN A 40 -10.87 12.73 -4.88
CA ASN A 40 -11.69 13.94 -4.69
C ASN A 40 -11.15 15.12 -5.52
N THR A 41 -9.83 15.23 -5.65
CA THR A 41 -9.21 16.27 -6.49
C THR A 41 -9.43 16.00 -7.98
N LYS A 42 -9.24 14.75 -8.42
CA LYS A 42 -9.51 14.30 -9.79
C LYS A 42 -10.97 14.55 -10.19
N ASP A 43 -11.89 14.23 -9.29
CA ASP A 43 -13.34 14.34 -9.50
C ASP A 43 -13.88 15.78 -9.39
N SER A 44 -13.01 16.76 -9.13
CA SER A 44 -13.39 18.18 -9.06
C SER A 44 -13.90 18.74 -10.40
N HIS A 45 -13.43 18.23 -11.55
CA HIS A 45 -13.84 18.71 -12.87
C HIS A 45 -13.89 17.58 -13.93
N PRO A 46 -14.96 17.48 -14.75
CA PRO A 46 -15.11 16.42 -15.77
C PRO A 46 -13.90 16.24 -16.70
N TYR A 47 -13.33 17.33 -17.22
CA TYR A 47 -12.13 17.25 -18.09
C TYR A 47 -10.89 16.69 -17.38
N ILE A 48 -10.61 17.10 -16.13
CA ILE A 48 -9.46 16.60 -15.36
C ILE A 48 -9.66 15.11 -15.09
N ARG A 49 -10.88 14.73 -14.71
CA ARG A 49 -11.25 13.33 -14.51
C ARG A 49 -10.96 12.49 -15.74
N SER A 50 -11.45 12.87 -16.92
CA SER A 50 -11.27 12.06 -18.13
C SER A 50 -9.79 11.87 -18.52
N VAL A 51 -8.97 12.93 -18.44
CA VAL A 51 -7.54 12.81 -18.78
C VAL A 51 -6.77 11.98 -17.75
N CYS A 52 -7.10 12.12 -16.46
CA CYS A 52 -6.51 11.30 -15.40
C CYS A 52 -6.95 9.83 -15.50
N GLU A 53 -8.23 9.55 -15.80
CA GLU A 53 -8.72 8.19 -16.01
C GLU A 53 -7.98 7.49 -17.16
N VAL A 54 -7.75 8.17 -18.30
CA VAL A 54 -6.97 7.60 -19.41
C VAL A 54 -5.53 7.33 -18.99
N ALA A 55 -4.89 8.25 -18.24
CA ALA A 55 -3.53 8.06 -17.74
C ALA A 55 -3.44 6.89 -16.74
N GLU A 56 -4.38 6.79 -15.79
CA GLU A 56 -4.49 5.69 -14.83
C GLU A 56 -4.67 4.35 -15.54
N MET A 57 -5.59 4.29 -16.52
CA MET A 57 -5.83 3.09 -17.32
C MET A 57 -4.59 2.68 -18.12
N GLY A 58 -3.88 3.65 -18.71
CA GLY A 58 -2.64 3.38 -19.44
C GLY A 58 -1.57 2.72 -18.56
N VAL A 59 -1.39 3.22 -17.33
CA VAL A 59 -0.45 2.63 -16.36
C VAL A 59 -0.88 1.22 -15.96
N LYS A 60 -2.17 0.99 -15.68
CA LYS A 60 -2.70 -0.35 -15.39
C LYS A 60 -2.43 -1.34 -16.52
N THR A 61 -2.71 -0.94 -17.77
CA THR A 61 -2.48 -1.79 -18.95
C THR A 61 -1.00 -2.12 -19.12
N ILE A 62 -0.11 -1.13 -19.07
CA ILE A 62 1.33 -1.36 -19.21
C ILE A 62 1.86 -2.27 -18.09
N SER A 63 1.40 -2.06 -16.85
CA SER A 63 1.76 -2.91 -15.71
C SER A 63 1.32 -4.35 -15.91
N SER A 64 0.07 -4.59 -16.32
CA SER A 64 -0.46 -5.93 -16.61
C SER A 64 0.32 -6.62 -17.74
N VAL A 65 0.61 -5.90 -18.83
CA VAL A 65 1.40 -6.44 -19.95
C VAL A 65 2.84 -6.77 -19.51
N ALA A 66 3.48 -5.89 -18.73
CA ALA A 66 4.83 -6.14 -18.22
C ALA A 66 4.85 -7.36 -17.29
N LEU A 67 3.86 -7.50 -16.42
CA LEU A 67 3.72 -8.63 -15.50
C LEU A 67 3.57 -9.95 -16.27
N THR A 68 2.58 -10.02 -17.17
CA THR A 68 2.34 -11.21 -18.00
C THR A 68 3.56 -11.56 -18.87
N SER A 69 4.26 -10.55 -19.39
CA SER A 69 5.49 -10.73 -20.16
C SER A 69 6.65 -11.25 -19.31
N ALA A 70 6.71 -10.87 -18.02
CA ALA A 70 7.72 -11.32 -17.07
C ALA A 70 7.42 -12.68 -16.42
N MET A 71 6.18 -13.17 -16.46
CA MET A 71 5.74 -14.43 -15.83
C MET A 71 6.67 -15.62 -16.06
N PRO A 72 7.18 -15.90 -17.28
CA PRO A 72 8.06 -17.05 -17.51
C PRO A 72 9.40 -16.95 -16.76
N ILE A 73 9.89 -15.72 -16.54
CA ILE A 73 11.13 -15.47 -15.80
C ILE A 73 10.84 -15.50 -14.30
N ILE A 74 9.72 -14.91 -13.86
CA ILE A 74 9.27 -14.96 -12.46
C ILE A 74 9.14 -16.41 -12.00
N GLY A 75 8.43 -17.25 -12.76
CA GLY A 75 8.28 -18.67 -12.41
C GLY A 75 9.60 -19.45 -12.34
N LYS A 76 10.61 -19.07 -13.13
CA LYS A 76 11.97 -19.66 -13.04
C LYS A 76 12.74 -19.21 -11.79
N LEU A 77 12.42 -18.02 -11.26
CA LEU A 77 13.07 -17.41 -10.11
C LEU A 77 12.29 -17.58 -8.81
N GLU A 78 11.17 -18.30 -8.84
CA GLU A 78 10.28 -18.48 -7.70
C GLU A 78 10.99 -18.96 -6.42
N PRO A 79 11.93 -19.95 -6.47
CA PRO A 79 12.65 -20.37 -5.27
C PRO A 79 13.49 -19.25 -4.64
N GLN A 80 14.14 -18.42 -5.47
CA GLN A 80 14.96 -17.31 -5.01
C GLN A 80 14.10 -16.19 -4.44
N ILE A 81 12.94 -15.93 -5.07
CA ILE A 81 11.95 -14.95 -4.60
C ILE A 81 11.39 -15.39 -3.25
N ALA A 82 11.02 -16.67 -3.10
CA ALA A 82 10.52 -17.22 -1.84
C ALA A 82 11.55 -17.10 -0.70
N MET A 83 12.82 -17.41 -0.96
CA MET A 83 13.90 -17.22 0.03
C MET A 83 14.08 -15.74 0.42
N ALA A 84 14.06 -14.83 -0.55
CA ALA A 84 14.14 -13.40 -0.29
C ALA A 84 12.91 -12.90 0.50
N ASN A 85 11.73 -13.44 0.20
CA ASN A 85 10.49 -13.15 0.91
C ASN A 85 10.56 -13.56 2.38
N ASP A 86 11.03 -14.77 2.70
CA ASP A 86 11.22 -15.22 4.09
C ASP A 86 12.20 -14.30 4.86
N LEU A 87 13.32 -13.93 4.24
CA LEU A 87 14.26 -13.00 4.86
C LEU A 87 13.64 -11.62 5.10
N ALA A 88 12.89 -11.11 4.12
CA ALA A 88 12.21 -9.83 4.23
C ALA A 88 11.09 -9.87 5.30
N CYS A 89 10.35 -10.96 5.41
CA CYS A 89 9.36 -11.19 6.46
C CYS A 89 10.00 -11.20 7.85
N LYS A 90 11.14 -11.88 8.04
CA LYS A 90 11.89 -11.83 9.31
C LYS A 90 12.36 -10.41 9.64
N GLY A 91 12.78 -9.65 8.63
CA GLY A 91 13.11 -8.24 8.77
C GLY A 91 11.90 -7.41 9.21
N LEU A 92 10.75 -7.63 8.57
CA LEU A 92 9.49 -6.97 8.90
C LEU A 92 9.03 -7.31 10.33
N ASP A 93 9.17 -8.56 10.78
CA ASP A 93 8.84 -8.96 12.15
C ASP A 93 9.65 -8.17 13.19
N LYS A 94 10.92 -7.89 12.90
CA LYS A 94 11.77 -7.06 13.76
C LYS A 94 11.29 -5.60 13.77
N ILE A 95 10.90 -5.07 12.62
CA ILE A 95 10.37 -3.70 12.49
C ILE A 95 9.07 -3.58 13.26
N GLU A 96 8.12 -4.49 13.10
CA GLU A 96 6.82 -4.47 13.80
C GLU A 96 6.98 -4.56 15.32
N LYS A 97 7.94 -5.37 15.82
CA LYS A 97 8.27 -5.42 17.25
C LYS A 97 8.86 -4.10 17.76
N THR A 98 9.62 -3.40 16.92
CA THR A 98 10.28 -2.13 17.28
C THR A 98 9.32 -0.94 17.16
N LEU A 99 8.37 -1.01 16.23
CA LEU A 99 7.43 0.06 15.88
C LEU A 99 5.99 -0.45 15.97
N PRO A 100 5.44 -0.64 17.19
CA PRO A 100 4.08 -1.15 17.37
C PRO A 100 3.00 -0.20 16.80
N ILE A 101 3.35 1.07 16.57
CA ILE A 101 2.48 2.07 15.93
C ILE A 101 2.02 1.65 14.53
N LEU A 102 2.75 0.74 13.86
CA LEU A 102 2.36 0.23 12.53
C LEU A 102 1.02 -0.51 12.56
N HIS A 103 0.62 -1.02 13.73
CA HIS A 103 -0.65 -1.72 13.96
C HIS A 103 -1.80 -0.78 14.38
N GLN A 104 -1.56 0.53 14.41
CA GLN A 104 -2.59 1.54 14.69
C GLN A 104 -2.92 2.30 13.40
N PRO A 105 -4.19 2.54 13.08
CA PRO A 105 -4.55 3.36 11.92
C PRO A 105 -4.17 4.84 12.14
N SER A 106 -4.00 5.55 11.03
CA SER A 106 -3.53 6.95 11.00
C SER A 106 -4.38 7.88 11.87
N GLU A 107 -5.69 7.71 11.87
CA GLU A 107 -6.65 8.52 12.61
C GLU A 107 -6.43 8.40 14.13
N GLN A 108 -6.10 7.19 14.60
CA GLN A 108 -5.85 6.93 16.01
C GLN A 108 -4.55 7.60 16.48
N ILE A 109 -3.51 7.61 15.64
CA ILE A 109 -2.23 8.27 15.94
C ILE A 109 -2.44 9.79 16.03
N VAL A 110 -3.17 10.36 15.06
CA VAL A 110 -3.48 11.80 15.05
C VAL A 110 -4.32 12.20 16.27
N ALA A 111 -5.34 11.42 16.61
CA ALA A 111 -6.15 11.65 17.80
C ALA A 111 -5.30 11.63 19.08
N SER A 112 -4.45 10.60 19.24
CA SER A 112 -3.57 10.46 20.40
C SER A 112 -2.58 11.62 20.52
N ALA A 113 -2.00 12.06 19.40
CA ALA A 113 -1.09 13.20 19.38
C ALA A 113 -1.81 14.51 19.76
N LYS A 114 -3.02 14.73 19.24
CA LYS A 114 -3.86 15.89 19.58
C LYS A 114 -4.22 15.89 21.07
N ASP A 115 -4.59 14.74 21.62
CA ASP A 115 -4.96 14.60 23.04
C ASP A 115 -3.75 14.84 23.96
N ALA A 116 -2.54 14.41 23.57
CA ALA A 116 -1.33 14.69 24.33
C ALA A 116 -1.03 16.20 24.40
N VAL A 117 -1.17 16.92 23.28
CA VAL A 117 -0.91 18.37 23.21
C VAL A 117 -2.00 19.17 23.93
N THR A 118 -3.26 18.76 23.81
CA THR A 118 -4.38 19.45 24.46
C THR A 118 -4.50 19.11 25.95
N GLY A 119 -4.12 17.89 26.35
CA GLY A 119 -4.06 17.44 27.74
C GLY A 119 -2.93 18.10 28.54
N ALA A 120 -1.79 18.37 27.91
CA ALA A 120 -0.70 19.17 28.49
C ALA A 120 -1.07 20.65 28.74
N LYS A 121 -2.24 21.10 28.29
CA LYS A 121 -2.77 22.45 28.49
C LYS A 121 -3.75 22.57 29.67
N LYS A 122 -3.98 21.52 30.46
CA LYS A 122 -4.74 21.67 31.73
C LYS A 122 -3.85 22.35 32.79
N PRO A 123 -4.32 23.44 33.42
CA PRO A 123 -3.63 24.08 34.55
C PRO A 123 -3.56 23.16 35.77
#